data_AF-A0AAP6VPP8-F1
#
_entry.id   AF-A0AAP6VPP8-F1
#
_cell.length_a   1.000
_cell.length_b   1.000
_cell.length_c   1.000
_cell.angle_alpha   90.00
_cell.angle_beta   90.00
_cell.angle_gamma   90.00
#
_symmetry.space_group_name_H-M   'P 1'
#
loop_
_entity.id
_entity.type
_entity.pdbx_description
1 polymer ?
#
loop_
_entity_poly.entity_id
_entity_poly.type
_entity_poly.pdbx_seq_one_letter_code
_entity_poly.pdbx_strand_id
1 'polypeptide(L)'
;MAHVTAHPTFVVIGADHSITINPNAPTITPKTILKKMDNIIKFRAKRLTNRKRGAWAYGHLYPMNTTKGLQLCICDHKQGFAGPVDDNTKGQFIGLYDQHDKEIFTGDYIAIDYKYDGLGSHGCVEPDQDCFCEGVVVYMREFACYGLHLYKAEQPIKESLKETPYLTLPLIEFDLVSDSIEILGNIYDNPELLTNGKNSKAKRNQ
;
A
#
# COMPACT_ATOMS: atom_id res chain seq x y z
N MET A 1 -36.13 18.81 9.65
CA MET A 1 -35.57 18.04 8.51
C MET A 1 -34.38 18.83 7.98
N ALA A 2 -33.15 18.40 8.28
CA ALA A 2 -31.96 19.01 7.71
C ALA A 2 -31.53 18.15 6.51
N HIS A 3 -31.67 18.68 5.30
CA HIS A 3 -31.12 18.09 4.10
C HIS A 3 -29.59 18.21 4.18
N VAL A 4 -28.89 17.09 4.35
CA VAL A 4 -27.44 17.01 4.13
C VAL A 4 -27.24 16.77 2.63
N THR A 5 -27.03 17.85 1.87
CA THR A 5 -26.50 17.76 0.51
C THR A 5 -24.99 17.63 0.59
N ALA A 6 -24.48 16.41 0.48
CA ALA A 6 -23.07 16.18 0.19
C ALA A 6 -22.79 16.72 -1.24
N HIS A 7 -22.14 17.87 -1.33
CA HIS A 7 -21.61 18.31 -2.62
C HIS A 7 -20.39 17.44 -2.96
N PRO A 8 -20.28 16.92 -4.20
CA PRO A 8 -19.07 16.25 -4.63
C PRO A 8 -17.90 17.24 -4.57
N THR A 9 -16.85 16.89 -3.83
CA THR A 9 -15.61 17.67 -3.76
C THR A 9 -14.96 17.65 -5.14
N PHE A 10 -15.10 18.74 -5.89
CA PHE A 10 -14.46 18.88 -7.21
C PHE A 10 -13.00 19.24 -7.01
N VAL A 11 -12.11 18.35 -7.43
CA VAL A 11 -10.68 18.65 -7.58
C VAL A 11 -10.51 19.47 -8.86
N VAL A 12 -10.18 20.76 -8.72
CA VAL A 12 -9.84 21.61 -9.87
C VAL A 12 -8.32 21.58 -10.04
N ILE A 13 -7.86 21.11 -11.20
CA ILE A 13 -6.45 21.14 -11.59
C ILE A 13 -6.25 22.36 -12.48
N GLY A 14 -5.52 23.36 -11.97
CA GLY A 14 -5.12 24.54 -12.72
C GLY A 14 -4.18 24.19 -13.87
N ALA A 15 -4.09 25.05 -14.88
CA ALA A 15 -3.15 24.88 -16.00
C ALA A 15 -1.67 24.88 -15.56
N ASP A 16 -1.40 25.35 -14.34
CA ASP A 16 -0.11 25.34 -13.65
C ASP A 16 0.08 24.11 -12.74
N HIS A 17 -0.82 23.12 -12.81
CA HIS A 17 -0.88 21.93 -11.95
C HIS A 17 -1.15 22.24 -10.46
N SER A 18 -1.64 23.44 -10.13
CA SER A 18 -2.17 23.72 -8.80
C SER A 18 -3.46 22.91 -8.57
N ILE A 19 -3.57 22.28 -7.40
CA ILE A 19 -4.77 21.55 -7.01
C ILE A 19 -5.54 22.40 -6.02
N THR A 20 -6.77 22.75 -6.37
CA THR A 20 -7.69 23.45 -5.48
C THR A 20 -8.86 22.54 -5.14
N ILE A 21 -8.94 22.15 -3.88
CA ILE A 21 -9.96 21.22 -3.35
C ILE A 21 -11.25 21.99 -2.95
N ASN A 22 -11.14 23.32 -2.82
CA ASN A 22 -12.24 24.24 -2.56
C ASN A 22 -11.81 25.66 -3.04
N PRO A 23 -12.59 26.38 -3.86
CA PRO A 23 -12.22 27.71 -4.37
C PRO A 23 -11.99 28.77 -3.28
N ASN A 24 -12.40 28.50 -2.03
CA ASN A 24 -12.18 29.37 -0.87
C ASN A 24 -11.07 28.87 0.09
N ALA A 25 -10.41 27.75 -0.22
CA ALA A 25 -9.31 27.24 0.60
C ALA A 25 -7.97 27.87 0.18
N PRO A 26 -7.03 28.06 1.12
CA PRO A 26 -5.70 28.56 0.80
C PRO A 26 -4.99 27.64 -0.20
N THR A 27 -4.32 28.24 -1.19
CA THR A 27 -3.51 27.54 -2.19
C THR A 27 -2.41 26.76 -1.48
N ILE A 28 -2.51 25.43 -1.48
CA ILE A 28 -1.45 24.57 -0.99
C ILE A 28 -0.42 24.49 -2.11
N THR A 29 0.74 25.13 -1.95
CA THR A 29 1.88 24.85 -2.83
C THR A 29 2.36 23.43 -2.54
N PRO A 30 2.23 22.47 -3.47
CA PRO A 30 2.72 21.12 -3.24
C PRO A 30 4.25 21.21 -3.22
N LYS A 31 4.86 21.20 -2.02
CA LYS A 31 6.31 21.00 -1.89
C LYS A 31 6.72 19.60 -2.36
N THR A 32 5.77 18.69 -2.42
CA THR A 32 5.87 17.45 -3.17
C THR A 32 5.51 17.76 -4.61
N ILE A 33 6.49 18.26 -5.38
CA ILE A 33 6.47 18.15 -6.84
C ILE A 33 5.93 16.75 -7.13
N LEU A 34 4.82 16.67 -7.86
CA LEU A 34 4.33 15.46 -8.51
C LEU A 34 5.57 14.69 -8.99
N LYS A 35 6.03 13.69 -8.23
CA LYS A 35 6.96 12.69 -8.74
C LYS A 35 6.23 12.18 -9.95
N LYS A 36 6.71 12.56 -11.13
CA LYS A 36 6.11 12.37 -12.44
C LYS A 36 5.21 11.13 -12.38
N MET A 37 3.89 11.34 -12.44
CA MET A 37 2.90 10.26 -12.44
C MET A 37 3.02 9.50 -13.76
N ASP A 38 4.16 8.83 -13.93
CA ASP A 38 4.38 7.88 -14.99
C ASP A 38 3.44 6.72 -14.68
N ASN A 39 2.52 6.42 -15.59
CA ASN A 39 1.64 5.25 -15.55
C ASN A 39 2.49 3.98 -15.72
N ILE A 40 3.32 3.68 -14.73
CA ILE A 40 4.30 2.60 -14.76
C ILE A 40 3.58 1.29 -14.43
N ILE A 41 3.40 0.47 -15.45
CA ILE A 41 3.00 -0.92 -15.25
C ILE A 41 4.28 -1.74 -15.00
N LYS A 42 4.52 -2.07 -13.74
CA LYS A 42 5.70 -2.82 -13.30
C LYS A 42 5.30 -3.94 -12.36
N PHE A 43 5.95 -5.07 -12.53
CA PHE A 43 5.75 -6.25 -11.70
C PHE A 43 7.06 -6.69 -11.07
N ARG A 44 6.95 -7.49 -10.01
CA ARG A 44 8.05 -8.24 -9.43
C ARG A 44 7.66 -9.70 -9.23
N ALA A 45 8.62 -10.61 -9.31
CA ALA A 45 8.46 -12.02 -8.97
C ALA A 45 9.83 -12.68 -8.74
N LYS A 46 9.86 -13.80 -8.03
CA LYS A 46 11.08 -14.59 -7.81
C LYS A 46 11.47 -15.35 -9.08
N ARG A 47 12.76 -15.28 -9.45
CA ARG A 47 13.32 -15.91 -10.64
C ARG A 47 13.33 -17.43 -10.50
N LEU A 48 12.97 -18.15 -11.56
CA LEU A 48 13.10 -19.61 -11.65
C LEU A 48 14.44 -20.07 -12.26
N THR A 49 15.25 -19.14 -12.77
CA THR A 49 16.53 -19.44 -13.45
C THR A 49 17.61 -19.92 -12.49
N ASN A 50 18.37 -20.95 -12.87
CA ASN A 50 19.38 -21.59 -12.01
C ASN A 50 20.46 -20.66 -11.43
N ARG A 51 20.91 -19.64 -12.17
CA ARG A 51 22.02 -18.76 -11.70
C ARG A 51 21.66 -17.87 -10.51
N LYS A 52 20.39 -17.50 -10.36
CA LYS A 52 19.87 -16.62 -9.30
C LYS A 52 18.45 -17.04 -8.90
N ARG A 53 18.25 -18.36 -8.70
CA ARG A 53 16.93 -18.91 -8.37
C ARG A 53 16.47 -18.34 -7.04
N GLY A 54 15.22 -17.89 -6.98
CA GLY A 54 14.64 -17.28 -5.77
C GLY A 54 14.94 -15.79 -5.60
N ALA A 55 15.85 -15.19 -6.38
CA ALA A 55 16.07 -13.75 -6.35
C ALA A 55 14.93 -13.00 -7.02
N TRP A 56 14.63 -11.78 -6.57
CA TRP A 56 13.62 -10.94 -7.21
C TRP A 56 14.05 -10.45 -8.60
N ALA A 57 13.10 -10.41 -9.53
CA ALA A 57 13.18 -9.72 -10.81
C ALA A 57 12.07 -8.68 -10.87
N TYR A 58 12.33 -7.54 -11.52
CA TYR A 58 11.43 -6.41 -11.59
C TYR A 58 11.28 -5.93 -13.04
N GLY A 59 10.07 -5.67 -13.52
CA GLY A 59 9.89 -5.14 -14.87
C GLY A 59 8.56 -5.53 -15.51
N HIS A 60 8.55 -5.64 -16.84
CA HIS A 60 7.36 -5.98 -17.60
C HIS A 60 7.09 -7.47 -17.49
N LEU A 61 5.87 -7.83 -17.07
CA LEU A 61 5.42 -9.21 -17.01
C LEU A 61 4.77 -9.61 -18.34
N TYR A 62 5.16 -10.77 -18.87
CA TYR A 62 4.58 -11.29 -20.10
C TYR A 62 4.53 -12.83 -20.09
N PRO A 63 3.49 -13.43 -20.67
CA PRO A 63 3.45 -14.87 -20.87
C PRO A 63 4.32 -15.28 -22.07
N MET A 64 4.95 -16.45 -21.97
CA MET A 64 5.71 -17.08 -23.06
C MET A 64 5.30 -18.55 -23.17
N ASN A 65 5.01 -19.00 -24.39
CA ASN A 65 4.83 -20.42 -24.66
C ASN A 65 6.18 -21.11 -24.67
N THR A 66 6.31 -22.16 -23.85
CA THR A 66 7.50 -23.01 -23.80
C THR A 66 7.13 -24.43 -24.19
N THR A 67 8.14 -25.29 -24.38
CA THR A 67 7.94 -26.74 -24.58
C THR A 67 7.24 -27.42 -23.40
N LYS A 68 7.18 -26.78 -22.23
CA LYS A 68 6.52 -27.27 -21.01
C LYS A 68 5.16 -26.60 -20.74
N GLY A 69 4.67 -25.77 -21.68
CA GLY A 69 3.43 -25.00 -21.53
C GLY A 69 3.67 -23.50 -21.33
N LEU A 70 2.61 -22.79 -20.93
CA LEU A 70 2.62 -21.35 -20.69
C LEU A 70 3.44 -21.02 -19.44
N GLN A 71 4.43 -20.14 -19.57
CA GLN A 71 5.31 -19.70 -18.48
C GLN A 71 5.28 -18.17 -18.38
N LEU A 72 5.16 -17.64 -17.18
CA LEU A 72 5.34 -16.19 -16.95
C LEU A 72 6.82 -15.83 -16.90
N CYS A 73 7.14 -14.71 -17.55
CA CYS A 73 8.48 -14.13 -17.62
C CYS A 73 8.45 -12.66 -17.23
N ILE A 74 9.54 -12.17 -16.65
CA ILE A 74 9.77 -10.74 -16.43
C ILE A 74 10.93 -10.26 -17.31
N CYS A 75 10.75 -9.11 -17.95
CA CYS A 75 11.79 -8.36 -18.64
C CYS A 75 12.17 -7.10 -17.85
N ASP A 76 13.38 -7.10 -17.30
CA ASP A 76 14.06 -6.00 -16.64
C ASP A 76 15.13 -5.43 -17.58
N HIS A 77 14.81 -4.34 -18.27
CA HIS A 77 15.76 -3.65 -19.15
C HIS A 77 16.89 -2.94 -18.37
N LYS A 78 16.69 -2.62 -17.07
CA LYS A 78 17.69 -1.93 -16.26
C LYS A 78 18.77 -2.87 -15.77
N GLN A 79 18.39 -4.07 -15.34
CA GLN A 79 19.33 -5.09 -14.84
C GLN A 79 19.72 -6.15 -15.89
N GLY A 80 19.20 -6.04 -17.12
CA GLY A 80 19.49 -6.97 -18.20
C GLY A 80 18.96 -8.39 -17.97
N PHE A 81 17.82 -8.53 -17.30
CA PHE A 81 17.19 -9.83 -17.05
C PHE A 81 15.95 -9.99 -17.91
N ALA A 82 15.86 -11.08 -18.68
CA ALA A 82 14.62 -11.52 -19.30
C ALA A 82 14.50 -13.04 -19.09
N GLY A 83 13.49 -13.48 -18.36
CA GLY A 83 13.39 -14.91 -18.06
C GLY A 83 12.22 -15.32 -17.16
N PRO A 84 12.07 -16.63 -16.95
CA PRO A 84 10.94 -17.21 -16.24
C PRO A 84 10.96 -16.89 -14.74
N VAL A 85 9.77 -16.65 -14.20
CA VAL A 85 9.54 -16.30 -12.80
C VAL A 85 8.42 -17.15 -12.20
N ASP A 86 8.37 -17.21 -10.88
CA ASP A 86 7.34 -17.91 -10.12
C ASP A 86 6.08 -17.03 -10.01
N ASP A 87 5.02 -17.46 -10.68
CA ASP A 87 3.72 -16.76 -10.70
C ASP A 87 3.13 -16.57 -9.30
N ASN A 88 3.40 -17.49 -8.36
CA ASN A 88 2.85 -17.42 -7.00
C ASN A 88 3.44 -16.26 -6.19
N THR A 89 4.58 -15.71 -6.64
CA THR A 89 5.29 -14.61 -5.98
C THR A 89 5.08 -13.27 -6.68
N LYS A 90 4.18 -13.24 -7.68
CA LYS A 90 3.91 -12.06 -8.49
C LYS A 90 3.31 -10.94 -7.65
N GLY A 91 3.99 -9.79 -7.63
CA GLY A 91 3.48 -8.54 -7.09
C GLY A 91 3.40 -7.46 -8.16
N GLN A 92 2.33 -6.65 -8.15
CA GLN A 92 2.20 -5.47 -9.02
C GLN A 92 2.57 -4.21 -8.24
N PHE A 93 3.32 -3.31 -8.89
CA PHE A 93 3.62 -1.99 -8.35
C PHE A 93 2.33 -1.18 -8.20
N ILE A 94 2.10 -0.59 -7.03
CA ILE A 94 0.85 0.11 -6.73
C ILE A 94 0.90 1.62 -7.04
N GLY A 95 2.05 2.14 -7.49
CA GLY A 95 2.23 3.57 -7.75
C GLY A 95 2.71 4.39 -6.55
N LEU A 96 2.90 3.76 -5.39
CA LEU A 96 3.33 4.41 -4.15
C LEU A 96 4.75 4.01 -3.75
N TYR A 97 5.38 4.86 -2.95
CA TYR A 97 6.72 4.68 -2.42
C TYR A 97 6.66 4.80 -0.90
N ASP A 98 7.54 4.06 -0.21
CA ASP A 98 7.75 4.23 1.21
C ASP A 98 8.63 5.46 1.52
N GLN A 99 8.87 5.72 2.80
CA GLN A 99 9.67 6.84 3.29
C GLN A 99 11.15 6.78 2.85
N HIS A 100 11.59 5.63 2.33
CA HIS A 100 12.95 5.39 1.83
C HIS A 100 13.00 5.34 0.28
N ASP A 101 11.99 5.90 -0.38
CA ASP A 101 11.83 5.91 -1.85
C ASP A 101 11.75 4.52 -2.49
N LYS A 102 11.40 3.49 -1.72
CA LYS A 102 11.24 2.13 -2.22
C LYS A 102 9.83 1.94 -2.77
N GLU A 103 9.75 1.44 -4.00
CA GLU A 103 8.49 1.09 -4.66
C GLU A 103 7.70 0.04 -3.85
N ILE A 104 6.42 0.30 -3.60
CA ILE A 104 5.50 -0.61 -2.92
C ILE A 104 4.80 -1.51 -3.94
N PHE A 105 4.75 -2.80 -3.67
CA PHE A 105 4.07 -3.80 -4.50
C PHE A 105 3.00 -4.55 -3.69
N THR A 106 2.04 -5.14 -4.38
CA THR A 106 1.13 -6.11 -3.74
C THR A 106 1.93 -7.24 -3.08
N GLY A 107 1.49 -7.64 -1.88
CA GLY A 107 2.17 -8.60 -1.03
C GLY A 107 3.29 -8.01 -0.17
N ASP A 108 3.64 -6.72 -0.30
CA ASP A 108 4.42 -6.02 0.72
C ASP A 108 3.61 -5.90 2.02
N TYR A 109 4.30 -6.09 3.14
CA TYR A 109 3.78 -5.82 4.47
C TYR A 109 4.28 -4.44 4.90
N ILE A 110 3.36 -3.52 5.11
CA ILE A 110 3.66 -2.11 5.37
C ILE A 110 3.12 -1.68 6.73
N ALA A 111 3.78 -0.69 7.32
CA ALA A 111 3.25 0.18 8.35
C ALA A 111 2.78 1.50 7.72
N ILE A 112 1.63 2.01 8.16
CA ILE A 112 1.04 3.24 7.66
C ILE A 112 0.12 3.88 8.70
N ASP A 113 0.04 5.21 8.69
CA ASP A 113 -0.87 5.97 9.55
C ASP A 113 -2.26 6.07 8.94
N TYR A 114 -3.27 5.78 9.76
CA TYR A 114 -4.66 6.05 9.48
C TYR A 114 -5.07 7.35 10.16
N LYS A 115 -5.40 8.38 9.37
CA LYS A 115 -5.86 9.68 9.88
C LYS A 115 -7.36 9.66 10.10
N TYR A 116 -7.78 10.04 11.30
CA TYR A 116 -9.19 10.14 11.63
C TYR A 116 -9.49 11.33 12.54
N ASP A 117 -10.72 11.79 12.44
CA ASP A 117 -11.27 12.79 13.35
C ASP A 117 -11.84 12.07 14.58
N GLY A 118 -11.26 12.32 15.76
CA GLY A 118 -11.74 11.77 17.03
C GLY A 118 -12.93 12.55 17.59
N LEU A 119 -13.74 11.93 18.45
CA LEU A 119 -14.69 12.64 19.30
C LEU A 119 -14.05 12.85 20.67
N GLY A 120 -13.74 14.10 20.99
CA GLY A 120 -13.22 14.52 22.28
C GLY A 120 -14.25 14.41 23.41
N SER A 121 -13.77 14.51 24.64
CA SER A 121 -14.53 14.27 25.89
C SER A 121 -15.78 15.16 26.08
N HIS A 122 -15.92 16.22 25.29
CA HIS A 122 -17.04 17.16 25.34
C HIS A 122 -17.91 17.15 24.06
N GLY A 123 -17.76 16.14 23.20
CA GLY A 123 -18.45 16.07 21.91
C GLY A 123 -17.89 17.03 20.86
N CYS A 124 -16.70 17.60 21.11
CA CYS A 124 -15.93 18.32 20.10
C CYS A 124 -15.16 17.34 19.21
N VAL A 125 -14.96 17.68 17.94
CA VAL A 125 -14.03 16.93 17.08
C VAL A 125 -12.61 17.23 17.54
N GLU A 126 -11.82 16.20 17.83
CA GLU A 126 -10.37 16.28 18.02
C GLU A 126 -9.71 15.93 16.67
N PRO A 127 -9.24 16.94 15.90
CA PRO A 127 -8.64 16.71 14.59
C PRO A 127 -7.26 16.05 14.72
N ASP A 128 -6.78 15.53 13.59
CA ASP A 128 -5.41 15.05 13.39
C ASP A 128 -5.00 13.92 14.34
N GLN A 129 -5.90 12.96 14.61
CA GLN A 129 -5.53 11.74 15.30
C GLN A 129 -4.95 10.73 14.31
N ASP A 130 -3.82 10.13 14.68
CA ASP A 130 -3.14 9.10 13.89
C ASP A 130 -3.30 7.75 14.58
N CYS A 131 -3.73 6.74 13.82
CA CYS A 131 -3.76 5.34 14.24
C CYS A 131 -2.77 4.53 13.42
N PHE A 132 -1.71 4.05 14.08
CA PHE A 132 -0.71 3.23 13.42
C PHE A 132 -1.28 1.86 13.04
N CYS A 133 -1.15 1.51 11.75
CA CYS A 133 -1.67 0.28 11.18
C CYS A 133 -0.56 -0.50 10.48
N GLU A 134 -0.61 -1.82 10.58
CA GLU A 134 0.25 -2.71 9.82
C GLU A 134 -0.55 -3.79 9.10
N GLY A 135 -0.17 -4.07 7.85
CA GLY A 135 -0.88 -5.04 7.05
C GLY A 135 -0.23 -5.35 5.72
N VAL A 136 -0.89 -6.21 4.95
CA VAL A 136 -0.43 -6.63 3.62
C VAL A 136 -1.18 -5.84 2.54
N VAL A 137 -0.43 -5.30 1.58
CA VAL A 137 -0.98 -4.63 0.41
C VAL A 137 -1.65 -5.65 -0.51
N VAL A 138 -2.93 -5.48 -0.79
CA VAL A 138 -3.75 -6.37 -1.63
C VAL A 138 -4.53 -5.61 -2.69
N TYR A 139 -4.95 -6.29 -3.75
CA TYR A 139 -5.92 -5.75 -4.70
C TYR A 139 -7.33 -6.22 -4.31
N MET A 140 -8.21 -5.28 -3.98
CA MET A 140 -9.59 -5.53 -3.59
C MET A 140 -10.46 -5.61 -4.83
N ARG A 141 -10.68 -6.83 -5.35
CA ARG A 141 -11.45 -7.05 -6.60
C ARG A 141 -12.84 -6.42 -6.57
N GLU A 142 -13.54 -6.52 -5.43
CA GLU A 142 -14.91 -6.03 -5.27
C GLU A 142 -15.01 -4.50 -5.34
N PHE A 143 -13.94 -3.79 -4.98
CA PHE A 143 -13.85 -2.33 -4.99
C PHE A 143 -12.98 -1.78 -6.13
N ALA A 144 -12.38 -2.68 -6.93
CA ALA A 144 -11.45 -2.36 -8.01
C ALA A 144 -10.32 -1.38 -7.60
N CYS A 145 -9.82 -1.50 -6.37
CA CYS A 145 -8.79 -0.64 -5.80
C CYS A 145 -7.74 -1.45 -5.02
N TYR A 146 -6.62 -0.81 -4.65
CA TYR A 146 -5.68 -1.40 -3.70
C TYR A 146 -6.14 -1.11 -2.27
N GLY A 147 -5.92 -2.08 -1.39
CA GLY A 147 -6.24 -1.99 0.03
C GLY A 147 -5.15 -2.58 0.91
N LEU A 148 -5.31 -2.38 2.21
CA LEU A 148 -4.46 -2.93 3.25
C LEU A 148 -5.25 -3.96 4.05
N HIS A 149 -4.80 -5.21 3.99
CA HIS A 149 -5.32 -6.28 4.84
C HIS A 149 -4.61 -6.22 6.19
N LEU A 150 -5.33 -5.81 7.24
CA LEU A 150 -4.76 -5.47 8.53
C LEU A 150 -4.42 -6.72 9.36
N TYR A 151 -3.24 -6.71 9.96
CA TYR A 151 -2.80 -7.70 10.96
C TYR A 151 -2.58 -7.09 12.33
N LYS A 152 -2.23 -5.80 12.38
CA LYS A 152 -2.04 -5.04 13.62
C LYS A 152 -2.55 -3.63 13.41
N ALA A 153 -3.16 -3.09 14.45
CA ALA A 153 -3.58 -1.69 14.49
C ALA A 153 -3.56 -1.19 15.94
N GLU A 154 -3.36 0.11 16.10
CA GLU A 154 -3.62 0.82 17.35
C GLU A 154 -5.10 1.18 17.49
N GLN A 155 -5.47 1.82 18.60
CA GLN A 155 -6.84 2.28 18.76
C GLN A 155 -7.10 3.46 17.80
N PRO A 156 -8.31 3.58 17.23
CA PRO A 156 -9.51 2.77 17.51
C PRO A 156 -9.64 1.51 16.63
N ILE A 157 -8.89 1.39 15.53
CA ILE A 157 -9.04 0.30 14.55
C ILE A 157 -8.81 -1.09 15.18
N LYS A 158 -7.98 -1.17 16.22
CA LYS A 158 -7.76 -2.39 16.99
C LYS A 158 -9.04 -3.06 17.47
N GLU A 159 -10.09 -2.30 17.79
CA GLU A 159 -11.38 -2.86 18.20
C GLU A 159 -12.09 -3.51 17.01
N SER A 160 -12.20 -2.81 15.88
CA SER A 160 -12.74 -3.36 14.63
C SER A 160 -12.01 -4.63 14.19
N LEU A 161 -10.69 -4.68 14.34
CA LEU A 161 -9.87 -5.84 13.98
C LEU A 161 -10.14 -7.07 14.88
N LYS A 162 -10.52 -6.86 16.15
CA LYS A 162 -10.92 -7.98 17.04
C LYS A 162 -12.23 -8.61 16.59
N GLU A 163 -13.17 -7.78 16.13
CA GLU A 163 -14.48 -8.23 15.64
C GLU A 163 -14.36 -8.85 14.24
N THR A 164 -13.49 -8.28 13.40
CA THR A 164 -13.27 -8.71 12.01
C THR A 164 -11.78 -9.02 11.76
N PRO A 165 -11.33 -10.26 12.04
CA PRO A 165 -9.92 -10.65 11.91
C PRO A 165 -9.33 -10.58 10.50
N TYR A 166 -10.16 -10.31 9.49
CA TYR A 166 -9.79 -10.20 8.08
C TYR A 166 -10.07 -8.80 7.52
N LEU A 167 -10.14 -7.79 8.38
CA LEU A 167 -10.44 -6.41 8.00
C LEU A 167 -9.47 -5.91 6.92
N THR A 168 -10.05 -5.53 5.77
CA THR A 168 -9.30 -4.96 4.65
C THR A 168 -9.88 -3.59 4.34
N LEU A 169 -9.06 -2.54 4.43
CA LEU A 169 -9.48 -1.17 4.17
C LEU A 169 -8.87 -0.66 2.85
N PRO A 170 -9.61 0.09 2.01
CA PRO A 170 -9.05 0.75 0.84
C PRO A 170 -7.88 1.68 1.22
N LEU A 171 -6.81 1.70 0.42
CA LEU A 171 -5.64 2.53 0.71
C LEU A 171 -5.94 4.04 0.74
N ILE A 172 -6.99 4.48 0.04
CA ILE A 172 -7.43 5.89 0.03
C ILE A 172 -7.90 6.39 1.41
N GLU A 173 -8.18 5.48 2.35
CA GLU A 173 -8.57 5.87 3.72
C GLU A 173 -7.34 6.18 4.62
N PHE A 174 -6.13 5.92 4.15
CA PHE A 174 -4.89 6.13 4.90
C PHE A 174 -4.14 7.38 4.45
N ASP A 175 -3.17 7.82 5.26
CA ASP A 175 -2.26 8.88 4.88
C ASP A 175 -1.23 8.36 3.86
N LEU A 176 -1.51 8.58 2.57
CA LEU A 176 -0.69 8.09 1.46
C LEU A 176 0.56 8.95 1.18
N VAL A 177 0.92 9.86 2.08
CA VAL A 177 2.19 10.58 1.96
C VAL A 177 3.32 9.59 2.25
N SER A 178 4.34 9.58 1.40
CA SER A 178 5.38 8.54 1.43
C SER A 178 6.14 8.48 2.75
N ASP A 179 6.32 9.61 3.44
CA ASP A 179 6.97 9.67 4.75
C ASP A 179 6.15 9.00 5.87
N SER A 180 4.84 8.78 5.66
CA SER A 180 3.94 8.05 6.56
C SER A 180 3.91 6.54 6.29
N ILE A 181 4.65 6.03 5.29
CA ILE A 181 4.62 4.61 4.88
C ILE A 181 5.99 3.96 5.07
N GLU A 182 6.03 2.80 5.71
CA GLU A 182 7.25 1.98 5.85
C GLU A 182 7.03 0.55 5.36
N ILE A 183 7.88 0.04 4.47
CA ILE A 183 7.88 -1.38 4.12
C ILE A 183 8.67 -2.17 5.17
N LEU A 184 7.97 -3.01 5.93
CA LEU A 184 8.57 -3.88 6.96
C LEU A 184 9.01 -5.25 6.41
N GLY A 185 8.45 -5.66 5.28
CA GLY A 185 8.78 -6.95 4.64
C GLY A 185 7.80 -7.30 3.52
N ASN A 186 7.75 -8.58 3.16
CA ASN A 186 6.74 -9.10 2.24
C ASN A 186 6.33 -10.53 2.60
N ILE A 187 5.16 -10.96 2.18
CA ILE A 187 4.59 -12.27 2.57
C ILE A 187 5.38 -13.49 2.07
N TYR A 188 6.30 -13.31 1.11
CA TYR A 188 7.05 -14.40 0.49
C TYR A 188 8.43 -14.61 1.12
N ASP A 189 9.05 -13.53 1.61
CA ASP A 189 10.33 -13.59 2.33
C ASP A 189 10.13 -13.57 3.85
N ASN A 190 9.02 -13.00 4.33
CA ASN A 190 8.71 -12.78 5.73
C ASN A 190 7.31 -13.30 6.13
N PRO A 191 6.99 -14.59 5.90
CA PRO A 191 5.68 -15.14 6.26
C PRO A 191 5.38 -15.05 7.77
N GLU A 192 6.39 -14.94 8.62
CA GLU A 192 6.27 -14.76 10.07
C GLU A 192 5.53 -13.47 10.47
N LEU A 193 5.57 -12.42 9.63
CA LEU A 193 4.87 -11.16 9.89
C LEU A 193 3.35 -11.35 10.03
N LEU A 194 2.81 -12.38 9.39
CA LEU A 194 1.36 -12.68 9.40
C LEU A 194 0.89 -13.33 10.71
N THR A 195 1.82 -13.73 11.59
CA THR A 195 1.51 -14.56 12.77
C THR A 195 1.49 -13.80 14.10
N ASN A 196 1.91 -12.53 14.12
CA ASN A 196 2.16 -11.80 15.37
C ASN A 196 0.96 -11.00 15.90
N GLY A 197 -0.06 -11.73 16.35
CA GLY A 197 -1.00 -11.29 17.39
C GLY A 197 -0.78 -11.98 18.76
N LYS A 198 0.16 -12.92 18.86
CA LYS A 198 0.43 -13.72 20.07
C LYS A 198 1.92 -13.90 20.29
N ASN A 199 2.60 -12.93 20.93
CA ASN A 199 3.78 -13.12 21.80
C ASN A 199 4.51 -11.81 22.18
N SER A 200 3.78 -10.76 22.59
CA SER A 200 4.36 -9.61 23.31
C SER A 200 4.10 -9.68 24.82
N LYS A 201 4.22 -10.87 25.42
CA LYS A 201 4.35 -11.07 26.87
C LYS A 201 5.36 -12.18 27.18
N ALA A 202 6.65 -11.91 26.95
CA ALA A 202 7.75 -12.60 27.63
C ALA A 202 9.08 -11.92 27.30
N LYS A 203 9.38 -10.81 27.98
CA LYS A 203 10.74 -10.38 28.39
C LYS A 203 10.63 -9.03 29.11
N ARG A 204 10.05 -9.06 30.30
CA ARG A 204 10.46 -8.20 31.42
C ARG A 204 10.67 -9.14 32.61
N ASN A 205 11.84 -9.00 33.24
CA ASN A 205 12.35 -9.69 34.42
C ASN A 205 13.15 -10.97 34.11
N GLN A 206 14.46 -10.78 33.88
CA GLN A 206 15.50 -11.18 34.83
C GLN A 206 16.56 -10.08 34.87
#